data_AF-A0A538MR16-F1
#
_entry.id   AF-A0A538MR16-F1
#
_cell.length_a   1.000
_cell.length_b   1.000
_cell.length_c   1.000
_cell.angle_alpha   90.00
_cell.angle_beta   90.00
_cell.angle_gamma   90.00
#
_symmetry.space_group_name_H-M   'P 1'
#
loop_
_entity.id
_entity.type
_entity.pdbx_description
1 polymer ?
#
loop_
_entity_poly.entity_id
_entity_poly.type
_entity_poly.pdbx_seq_one_letter_code
_entity_poly.pdbx_strand_id
1 'polypeptide(L)'
;MAEVAAAPSGATPHWSSSMPWRRVIVPGLTVLVLALGGSTMTPSPPIPPVRSAPLAVRHQAQTPHPTAPGPAPSVPVPAPAVVRGTGPAGSLRTTGSSAVALTFDDGPWDDTPAVLDLLAQYHVKATFCMVGRQVATHAALVRRIVAEGHTLCNHTWSHDEMLRSRPTDRISAELQRTTDAIHAVVPGAVVAYFRAPGGNFSPQVVSIAAGMGMTSIYWSVDPQDWRGPGVQSIITNVLTYTRPGSIVLLHDGAGPQTVVALRTILPDLVRRYTLIALPDTDPGQDTDARPGKREPAEPRSRVPAGRPILGRCLTSLRRPRCRSGACCQTECQRSQSPLVGVAAP
;
A
#
# COMPACT_ATOMS: atom_id res chain seq x y z
N MET A 1 -18.52 -23.18 -48.84
CA MET A 1 -17.24 -23.91 -49.00
C MET A 1 -16.16 -22.84 -48.96
N ALA A 2 -15.43 -22.71 -47.84
CA ALA A 2 -14.07 -23.27 -47.66
C ALA A 2 -13.07 -22.65 -48.67
N GLU A 3 -11.91 -22.11 -48.27
CA GLU A 3 -11.00 -22.65 -47.24
C GLU A 3 -10.24 -21.57 -46.44
N VAL A 4 -9.49 -22.02 -45.43
CA VAL A 4 -8.72 -21.23 -44.45
C VAL A 4 -7.32 -20.89 -44.97
N ALA A 5 -6.81 -19.70 -44.66
CA ALA A 5 -5.39 -19.37 -44.75
C ALA A 5 -4.86 -18.88 -43.39
N ALA A 6 -3.80 -19.51 -42.89
CA ALA A 6 -3.22 -19.24 -41.58
C ALA A 6 -2.28 -18.02 -41.59
N ALA A 7 -2.23 -17.29 -40.48
CA ALA A 7 -1.24 -16.24 -40.23
C ALA A 7 0.04 -16.83 -39.60
N PRO A 8 1.25 -16.30 -39.94
CA PRO A 8 2.51 -16.88 -39.49
C PRO A 8 2.85 -16.54 -38.04
N SER A 9 3.55 -17.48 -37.38
CA SER A 9 4.20 -17.31 -36.10
C SER A 9 5.39 -16.34 -36.19
N GLY A 10 5.52 -15.44 -35.21
CA GLY A 10 6.58 -14.41 -35.21
C GLY A 10 7.11 -14.06 -33.81
N ALA A 11 8.33 -14.50 -33.52
CA ALA A 11 9.33 -13.95 -32.59
C ALA A 11 8.90 -13.47 -31.17
N THR A 12 9.32 -14.22 -30.15
CA THR A 12 9.52 -13.72 -28.78
C THR A 12 10.82 -12.89 -28.67
N PRO A 13 10.82 -11.69 -28.07
CA PRO A 13 12.06 -10.95 -27.82
C PRO A 13 12.79 -11.50 -26.59
N HIS A 14 14.00 -12.02 -26.79
CA HIS A 14 14.94 -12.33 -25.71
C HIS A 14 15.72 -11.07 -25.32
N TRP A 15 15.68 -10.68 -24.04
CA TRP A 15 16.49 -9.58 -23.52
C TRP A 15 17.94 -10.03 -23.29
N SER A 16 18.86 -9.56 -24.14
CA SER A 16 20.30 -9.83 -24.00
C SER A 16 20.97 -8.80 -23.10
N SER A 17 21.49 -9.25 -21.96
CA SER A 17 22.17 -8.41 -20.98
C SER A 17 23.68 -8.32 -21.28
N SER A 18 24.11 -7.33 -22.06
CA SER A 18 25.54 -7.03 -22.24
C SER A 18 25.81 -5.55 -22.53
N MET A 19 26.12 -4.77 -21.49
CA MET A 19 26.76 -3.45 -21.63
C MET A 19 28.14 -3.47 -20.95
N PRO A 20 29.23 -3.16 -21.67
CA PRO A 20 30.58 -3.32 -21.14
C PRO A 20 30.95 -2.17 -20.20
N TRP A 21 31.22 -2.50 -18.95
CA TRP A 21 31.78 -1.55 -17.99
C TRP A 21 33.23 -1.21 -18.36
N ARG A 22 33.49 0.06 -18.72
CA ARG A 22 34.84 0.57 -18.93
C ARG A 22 35.59 0.63 -17.60
N ARG A 23 36.49 -0.33 -17.37
CA ARG A 23 37.43 -0.31 -16.24
C ARG A 23 38.37 0.89 -16.37
N VAL A 24 38.26 1.86 -15.46
CA VAL A 24 39.31 2.87 -15.26
C VAL A 24 40.37 2.26 -14.34
N ILE A 25 41.59 2.11 -14.87
CA ILE A 25 42.75 1.64 -14.11
C ILE A 25 43.45 2.86 -13.53
N VAL A 26 43.55 2.94 -12.21
CA VAL A 26 44.41 3.91 -11.51
C VAL A 26 45.74 3.21 -11.20
N PRO A 27 46.89 3.73 -11.65
CA PRO A 27 48.18 3.08 -11.42
C PRO A 27 48.77 3.46 -10.05
N GLY A 28 49.28 2.45 -9.35
CA GLY A 28 50.51 2.50 -8.54
C GLY A 28 50.62 3.51 -7.39
N LEU A 29 50.62 2.99 -6.16
CA LEU A 29 51.53 3.50 -5.14
C LEU A 29 52.20 2.34 -4.39
N THR A 30 53.47 2.11 -4.70
CA THR A 30 54.33 1.13 -4.02
C THR A 30 54.94 1.78 -2.79
N VAL A 31 54.68 1.25 -1.58
CA VAL A 31 55.42 1.66 -0.37
C VAL A 31 55.89 0.43 0.40
N LEU A 32 57.19 0.18 0.25
CA LEU A 32 58.17 -0.23 1.25
C LEU A 32 57.74 -1.24 2.35
N VAL A 33 58.28 -2.45 2.24
CA VAL A 33 58.41 -3.40 3.37
C VAL A 33 59.47 -2.90 4.34
N LEU A 34 59.15 -2.87 5.63
CA LEU A 34 60.12 -2.86 6.73
C LEU A 34 59.72 -3.94 7.74
N ALA A 35 60.69 -4.76 8.12
CA ALA A 35 60.50 -5.94 8.95
C ALA A 35 60.89 -5.71 10.42
N LEU A 36 60.76 -6.79 11.22
CA LEU A 36 61.24 -7.00 12.58
C LEU A 36 60.24 -6.64 13.70
N GLY A 37 59.99 -7.63 14.58
CA GLY A 37 59.07 -7.50 15.72
C GLY A 37 58.55 -8.84 16.26
N GLY A 38 59.41 -9.85 16.36
CA GLY A 38 59.01 -11.16 16.90
C GLY A 38 58.67 -11.07 18.39
N SER A 39 57.42 -11.37 18.76
CA SER A 39 57.01 -11.53 20.16
C SER A 39 56.90 -13.03 20.50
N THR A 40 57.67 -13.45 21.49
CA THR A 40 57.77 -14.84 21.93
C THR A 40 56.49 -15.31 22.61
N MET A 41 55.85 -16.37 22.10
CA MET A 41 54.81 -17.09 22.86
C MET A 41 55.45 -17.85 24.02
N THR A 42 55.17 -17.44 25.26
CA THR A 42 55.47 -18.22 26.47
C THR A 42 54.55 -19.44 26.56
N PRO A 43 55.07 -20.68 26.68
CA PRO A 43 54.23 -21.85 26.89
C PRO A 43 53.70 -21.91 28.34
N SER A 44 52.41 -22.22 28.49
CA SER A 44 51.82 -22.51 29.81
C SER A 44 52.37 -23.80 30.42
N PRO A 45 52.48 -23.91 31.76
CA PRO A 45 52.94 -25.12 32.42
C PRO A 45 51.94 -26.28 32.30
N PRO A 46 52.42 -27.55 32.32
CA PRO A 46 51.55 -28.72 32.24
C PRO A 46 50.74 -28.94 33.52
N ILE A 47 49.48 -29.32 33.36
CA ILE A 47 48.57 -29.71 34.45
C ILE A 47 48.97 -31.11 34.96
N PRO A 48 49.11 -31.34 36.28
CA PRO A 48 49.45 -32.66 36.81
C PRO A 48 48.30 -33.67 36.67
N PRO A 49 48.58 -34.97 36.52
CA PRO A 49 47.54 -35.99 36.36
C PRO A 49 46.72 -36.17 37.65
N VAL A 50 45.41 -36.03 37.54
CA VAL A 50 44.48 -36.34 38.64
C VAL A 50 44.43 -37.85 38.86
N ARG A 51 44.76 -38.27 40.08
CA ARG A 51 44.82 -39.67 40.50
C ARG A 51 43.41 -40.23 40.72
N SER A 52 42.93 -41.07 39.80
CA SER A 52 41.63 -41.73 39.93
C SER A 52 41.59 -42.67 41.14
N ALA A 53 40.84 -42.31 42.18
CA ALA A 53 40.44 -43.24 43.23
C ALA A 53 39.19 -44.02 42.80
N PRO A 54 39.08 -45.33 43.10
CA PRO A 54 37.89 -46.10 42.75
C PRO A 54 36.74 -45.73 43.69
N LEU A 55 35.71 -45.04 43.19
CA LEU A 55 34.45 -44.93 43.91
C LEU A 55 33.72 -46.27 43.89
N ALA A 56 33.43 -46.79 45.09
CA ALA A 56 32.63 -48.00 45.26
C ALA A 56 31.20 -47.78 44.72
N VAL A 57 30.76 -48.65 43.81
CA VAL A 57 29.40 -48.63 43.29
C VAL A 57 28.41 -49.07 44.37
N ARG A 58 27.83 -48.11 45.09
CA ARG A 58 26.59 -48.35 45.83
C ARG A 58 25.43 -48.42 44.84
N HIS A 59 24.86 -49.61 44.66
CA HIS A 59 23.54 -49.75 44.04
C HIS A 59 22.50 -49.03 44.93
N GLN A 60 22.05 -47.86 44.50
CA GLN A 60 20.79 -47.29 44.97
C GLN A 60 19.67 -47.80 44.04
N ALA A 61 18.67 -48.44 44.63
CA ALA A 61 17.46 -48.82 43.91
C ALA A 61 16.72 -47.53 43.47
N GLN A 62 16.56 -47.35 42.16
CA GLN A 62 15.81 -46.23 41.61
C GLN A 62 14.31 -46.46 41.83
N THR A 63 13.68 -45.61 42.63
CA THR A 63 12.21 -45.50 42.65
C THR A 63 11.74 -44.90 41.32
N PRO A 64 10.66 -45.41 40.71
CA PRO A 64 10.19 -44.88 39.42
C PRO A 64 9.75 -43.42 39.56
N HIS A 65 10.33 -42.55 38.73
CA HIS A 65 9.85 -41.17 38.58
C HIS A 65 8.45 -41.17 37.94
N PRO A 66 7.52 -40.31 38.40
CA PRO A 66 6.24 -40.13 37.71
C PRO A 66 6.48 -39.47 36.35
N THR A 67 6.01 -40.11 35.29
CA THR A 67 6.07 -39.59 33.91
C THR A 67 5.34 -38.25 33.82
N ALA A 68 6.02 -37.22 33.29
CA ALA A 68 5.37 -35.95 33.00
C ALA A 68 4.25 -36.15 31.97
N PRO A 69 3.08 -35.47 32.08
CA PRO A 69 2.05 -35.55 31.05
C PRO A 69 2.61 -35.07 29.72
N GLY A 70 2.39 -35.84 28.65
CA GLY A 70 2.73 -35.41 27.30
C GLY A 70 1.95 -34.13 26.92
N PRO A 71 2.46 -33.32 25.98
CA PRO A 71 1.75 -32.12 25.53
C PRO A 71 0.36 -32.52 25.01
N ALA A 72 -0.67 -31.86 25.53
CA ALA A 72 -2.05 -32.08 25.10
C ALA A 72 -2.17 -31.84 23.58
N PRO A 73 -3.01 -32.61 22.85
CA PRO A 73 -3.23 -32.39 21.43
C PRO A 73 -3.74 -30.96 21.22
N SER A 74 -2.94 -30.14 20.55
CA SER A 74 -3.28 -28.76 20.22
C SER A 74 -4.50 -28.76 19.30
N VAL A 75 -5.65 -28.32 19.82
CA VAL A 75 -6.86 -28.09 19.02
C VAL A 75 -6.48 -27.16 17.86
N PRO A 76 -6.79 -27.51 16.60
CA PRO A 76 -6.54 -26.62 15.48
C PRO A 76 -7.31 -25.31 15.70
N VAL A 77 -6.58 -24.20 15.87
CA VAL A 77 -7.19 -22.87 15.80
C VAL A 77 -7.84 -22.77 14.41
N PRO A 78 -9.14 -22.43 14.32
CA PRO A 78 -9.77 -22.26 13.02
C PRO A 78 -9.00 -21.20 12.23
N ALA A 79 -8.51 -21.56 11.05
CA ALA A 79 -7.93 -20.56 10.16
C ALA A 79 -8.97 -19.45 9.92
N PRO A 80 -8.58 -18.16 9.95
CA PRO A 80 -9.52 -17.08 9.72
C PRO A 80 -10.28 -17.29 8.40
N ALA A 81 -11.58 -17.02 8.41
CA ALA A 81 -12.44 -17.25 7.27
C ALA A 81 -12.00 -16.37 6.10
N VAL A 82 -11.28 -16.96 5.14
CA VAL A 82 -10.77 -16.24 3.98
C VAL A 82 -11.93 -15.63 3.21
N VAL A 83 -12.01 -14.29 3.17
CA VAL A 83 -12.99 -13.56 2.35
C VAL A 83 -12.70 -13.87 0.89
N ARG A 84 -13.50 -14.78 0.32
CA ARG A 84 -13.33 -15.23 -1.07
C ARG A 84 -13.96 -14.22 -2.02
N GLY A 85 -13.11 -13.50 -2.75
CA GLY A 85 -13.52 -12.66 -3.86
C GLY A 85 -13.75 -13.42 -5.16
N THR A 86 -14.16 -12.68 -6.19
CA THR A 86 -14.45 -13.17 -7.55
C THR A 86 -13.24 -13.14 -8.49
N GLY A 87 -12.04 -12.86 -7.96
CA GLY A 87 -10.77 -12.88 -8.69
C GLY A 87 -10.12 -14.28 -8.74
N PRO A 88 -9.00 -14.42 -9.47
CA PRO A 88 -8.24 -15.66 -9.54
C PRO A 88 -7.91 -16.23 -8.16
N ALA A 89 -8.14 -17.54 -7.99
CA ALA A 89 -7.97 -18.28 -6.73
C ALA A 89 -8.70 -17.70 -5.49
N GLY A 90 -9.74 -16.88 -5.69
CA GLY A 90 -10.52 -16.28 -4.61
C GLY A 90 -10.01 -14.90 -4.14
N SER A 91 -9.12 -14.25 -4.90
CA SER A 91 -8.69 -12.87 -4.65
C SER A 91 -9.82 -11.84 -4.84
N LEU A 92 -9.73 -10.68 -4.19
CA LEU A 92 -10.72 -9.60 -4.32
C LEU A 92 -10.55 -8.86 -5.65
N ARG A 93 -11.56 -8.91 -6.52
CA ARG A 93 -11.59 -8.16 -7.79
C ARG A 93 -12.16 -6.74 -7.64
N THR A 94 -12.92 -6.49 -6.58
CA THR A 94 -13.63 -5.23 -6.29
C THR A 94 -13.45 -4.84 -4.82
N THR A 95 -13.73 -3.59 -4.48
CA THR A 95 -13.58 -3.05 -3.11
C THR A 95 -14.64 -3.55 -2.10
N GLY A 96 -15.63 -4.32 -2.56
CA GLY A 96 -16.79 -4.71 -1.74
C GLY A 96 -17.83 -3.60 -1.50
N SER A 97 -17.57 -2.37 -1.94
CA SER A 97 -18.45 -1.21 -1.77
C SER A 97 -18.70 -0.48 -3.10
N SER A 98 -19.31 0.71 -3.06
CA SER A 98 -19.40 1.60 -4.23
C SER A 98 -18.14 2.43 -4.46
N ALA A 99 -17.23 2.52 -3.47
CA ALA A 99 -15.99 3.28 -3.58
C ALA A 99 -15.00 2.62 -4.55
N VAL A 100 -14.12 3.42 -5.15
CA VAL A 100 -13.11 2.98 -6.11
C VAL A 100 -11.73 3.08 -5.47
N ALA A 101 -10.92 2.03 -5.59
CA ALA A 101 -9.54 2.03 -5.13
C ALA A 101 -8.57 2.21 -6.30
N LEU A 102 -7.68 3.19 -6.20
CA LEU A 102 -6.49 3.27 -7.04
C LEU A 102 -5.37 2.46 -6.38
N THR A 103 -4.72 1.60 -7.15
CA THR A 103 -3.66 0.72 -6.67
C THR A 103 -2.44 0.83 -7.58
N PHE A 104 -1.25 0.92 -6.97
CA PHE A 104 0.03 1.12 -7.65
C PHE A 104 0.96 -0.05 -7.36
N ASP A 105 1.42 -0.74 -8.41
CA ASP A 105 2.32 -1.88 -8.34
C ASP A 105 3.77 -1.50 -8.71
N ASP A 106 4.69 -2.39 -8.37
CA ASP A 106 6.15 -2.38 -8.61
C ASP A 106 7.01 -1.39 -7.81
N GLY A 107 6.40 -0.36 -7.21
CA GLY A 107 7.12 0.69 -6.47
C GLY A 107 7.82 0.29 -5.17
N PRO A 108 8.53 1.25 -4.55
CA PRO A 108 8.74 2.62 -5.04
C PRO A 108 9.83 2.76 -6.11
N TRP A 109 9.75 3.82 -6.93
CA TRP A 109 10.75 4.23 -7.93
C TRP A 109 10.83 5.77 -8.01
N ASP A 110 11.61 6.30 -8.96
CA ASP A 110 11.77 7.74 -9.22
C ASP A 110 10.46 8.46 -9.62
N ASP A 111 9.47 7.74 -10.14
CA ASP A 111 8.14 8.28 -10.49
C ASP A 111 7.18 8.36 -9.28
N THR A 112 7.36 7.53 -8.24
CA THR A 112 6.52 7.48 -7.03
C THR A 112 6.31 8.84 -6.35
N PRO A 113 7.33 9.73 -6.19
CA PRO A 113 7.13 11.06 -5.62
C PRO A 113 6.07 11.88 -6.35
N ALA A 114 6.06 11.84 -7.69
CA ALA A 114 5.10 12.58 -8.50
C ALA A 114 3.69 11.97 -8.45
N VAL A 115 3.58 10.64 -8.27
CA VAL A 115 2.30 9.98 -7.98
C VAL A 115 1.76 10.46 -6.63
N LEU A 116 2.58 10.48 -5.58
CA LEU A 116 2.18 10.95 -4.24
C LEU A 116 1.78 12.43 -4.24
N ASP A 117 2.55 13.30 -4.91
CA ASP A 117 2.22 14.73 -5.03
C ASP A 117 0.84 14.95 -5.68
N LEU A 118 0.53 14.18 -6.73
CA LEU A 118 -0.78 14.24 -7.40
C LEU A 118 -1.90 13.68 -6.52
N LEU A 119 -1.69 12.56 -5.82
CA LEU A 119 -2.67 12.01 -4.88
C LEU A 119 -2.97 13.00 -3.74
N ALA A 120 -1.94 13.62 -3.18
CA ALA A 120 -2.05 14.66 -2.16
C ALA A 120 -2.81 15.90 -2.67
N GLN A 121 -2.51 16.37 -3.89
CA GLN A 121 -3.18 17.51 -4.54
C GLN A 121 -4.71 17.31 -4.64
N TYR A 122 -5.16 16.08 -4.90
CA TYR A 122 -6.58 15.75 -5.02
C TYR A 122 -7.19 15.15 -3.73
N HIS A 123 -6.44 15.15 -2.61
CA HIS A 123 -6.82 14.54 -1.32
C HIS A 123 -7.19 13.05 -1.40
N VAL A 124 -6.61 12.32 -2.35
CA VAL A 124 -6.88 10.89 -2.59
C VAL A 124 -5.91 10.03 -1.80
N LYS A 125 -6.42 8.95 -1.18
CA LYS A 125 -5.61 7.84 -0.65
C LYS A 125 -5.69 6.66 -1.61
N ALA A 126 -4.65 5.84 -1.60
CA ALA A 126 -4.42 4.78 -2.57
C ALA A 126 -3.69 3.60 -1.89
N THR A 127 -3.59 2.47 -2.59
CA THR A 127 -2.88 1.28 -2.10
C THR A 127 -1.60 1.06 -2.91
N PHE A 128 -0.46 0.83 -2.25
CA PHE A 128 0.82 0.58 -2.92
C PHE A 128 1.27 -0.87 -2.69
N CYS A 129 1.25 -1.68 -3.76
CA CYS A 129 1.77 -3.05 -3.78
C CYS A 129 3.27 -3.00 -4.11
N MET A 130 4.09 -2.94 -3.07
CA MET A 130 5.52 -2.68 -3.20
C MET A 130 6.34 -3.97 -3.34
N VAL A 131 7.35 -3.92 -4.20
CA VAL A 131 8.33 -5.01 -4.36
C VAL A 131 9.42 -4.86 -3.29
N GLY A 132 9.71 -5.93 -2.55
CA GLY A 132 10.59 -5.87 -1.37
C GLY A 132 12.02 -5.36 -1.66
N ARG A 133 12.57 -5.65 -2.85
CA ARG A 133 13.84 -5.05 -3.29
C ARG A 133 13.78 -3.52 -3.38
N GLN A 134 12.65 -2.96 -3.82
CA GLN A 134 12.47 -1.51 -3.91
C GLN A 134 12.19 -0.86 -2.57
N VAL A 135 11.50 -1.55 -1.66
CA VAL A 135 11.36 -1.12 -0.26
C VAL A 135 12.72 -0.94 0.39
N ALA A 136 13.65 -1.86 0.15
CA ALA A 136 15.01 -1.83 0.71
C ALA A 136 15.89 -0.69 0.17
N THR A 137 15.67 -0.23 -1.07
CA THR A 137 16.42 0.88 -1.69
C THR A 137 15.76 2.25 -1.46
N HIS A 138 14.43 2.31 -1.39
CA HIS A 138 13.67 3.56 -1.35
C HIS A 138 13.02 3.84 0.02
N ALA A 139 13.74 3.57 1.11
CA ALA A 139 13.22 3.67 2.48
C ALA A 139 12.58 5.03 2.85
N ALA A 140 13.02 6.13 2.22
CA ALA A 140 12.41 7.44 2.40
C ALA A 140 11.01 7.54 1.76
N LEU A 141 10.81 6.93 0.58
CA LEU A 141 9.51 6.92 -0.12
C LEU A 141 8.51 6.01 0.59
N VAL A 142 8.94 4.85 1.09
CA VAL A 142 8.07 3.96 1.89
C VAL A 142 7.57 4.68 3.16
N ARG A 143 8.44 5.41 3.86
CA ARG A 143 8.02 6.27 4.99
C ARG A 143 7.03 7.36 4.55
N ARG A 144 7.23 7.96 3.38
CA ARG A 144 6.33 8.98 2.81
C ARG A 144 4.94 8.39 2.49
N ILE A 145 4.87 7.22 1.85
CA ILE A 145 3.63 6.49 1.54
C ILE A 145 2.81 6.28 2.83
N VAL A 146 3.43 5.78 3.91
CA VAL A 146 2.73 5.58 5.19
C VAL A 146 2.36 6.91 5.86
N ALA A 147 3.26 7.88 5.90
CA ALA A 147 3.02 9.18 6.54
C ALA A 147 1.89 9.98 5.86
N GLU A 148 1.70 9.79 4.54
CA GLU A 148 0.58 10.36 3.80
C GLU A 148 -0.70 9.51 3.91
N GLY A 149 -0.71 8.40 4.65
CA GLY A 149 -1.91 7.61 4.93
C GLY A 149 -2.37 6.74 3.76
N HIS A 150 -1.43 6.21 3.00
CA HIS A 150 -1.69 5.21 1.96
C HIS A 150 -1.52 3.79 2.51
N THR A 151 -2.34 2.86 2.02
CA THR A 151 -2.33 1.46 2.45
C THR A 151 -1.17 0.69 1.82
N LEU A 152 -0.53 -0.17 2.61
CA LEU A 152 0.55 -1.03 2.14
C LEU A 152 0.04 -2.40 1.67
N CYS A 153 0.60 -2.83 0.55
CA CYS A 153 0.39 -4.14 -0.06
C CYS A 153 1.75 -4.78 -0.36
N ASN A 154 1.84 -6.10 -0.21
CA ASN A 154 3.03 -6.90 -0.51
C ASN A 154 2.99 -7.35 -1.98
N HIS A 155 4.06 -7.09 -2.74
CA HIS A 155 4.18 -7.53 -4.13
C HIS A 155 5.38 -8.46 -4.38
N THR A 156 5.70 -9.32 -3.41
CA THR A 156 6.87 -10.21 -3.37
C THR A 156 8.21 -9.49 -3.28
N TRP A 157 9.27 -10.24 -3.01
CA TRP A 157 10.60 -9.67 -2.83
C TRP A 157 11.24 -9.32 -4.16
N SER A 158 11.05 -10.17 -5.17
CA SER A 158 11.77 -10.13 -6.44
C SER A 158 10.93 -9.94 -7.70
N HIS A 159 9.60 -9.83 -7.58
CA HIS A 159 8.66 -9.81 -8.71
C HIS A 159 8.82 -11.03 -9.63
N ASP A 160 8.79 -12.23 -9.03
CA ASP A 160 8.82 -13.50 -9.77
C ASP A 160 7.43 -13.82 -10.32
N GLU A 161 7.17 -13.54 -11.60
CA GLU A 161 5.90 -13.88 -12.26
C GLU A 161 5.57 -15.39 -12.25
N MET A 162 6.57 -16.26 -12.03
CA MET A 162 6.36 -17.70 -11.87
C MET A 162 6.01 -18.11 -10.43
N LEU A 163 5.80 -17.17 -9.49
CA LEU A 163 5.54 -17.44 -8.06
C LEU A 163 4.55 -18.60 -7.84
N ARG A 164 3.47 -18.65 -8.63
CA ARG A 164 2.41 -19.66 -8.50
C ARG A 164 2.82 -21.12 -8.71
N SER A 165 3.97 -21.37 -9.34
CA SER A 165 4.55 -22.70 -9.54
C SER A 165 5.80 -22.95 -8.69
N ARG A 166 6.15 -22.03 -7.78
CA ARG A 166 7.27 -22.21 -6.86
C ARG A 166 6.89 -23.09 -5.65
N PRO A 167 7.85 -23.79 -5.05
CA PRO A 167 7.66 -24.48 -3.77
C PRO A 167 7.19 -23.56 -2.64
N THR A 168 6.48 -24.11 -1.65
CA THR A 168 5.92 -23.38 -0.50
C THR A 168 6.95 -22.52 0.24
N ASP A 169 8.15 -23.05 0.48
CA ASP A 169 9.24 -22.32 1.15
C ASP A 169 9.66 -21.07 0.36
N ARG A 170 9.64 -21.14 -0.97
CA ARG A 170 10.00 -20.01 -1.84
C ARG A 170 8.91 -18.95 -1.90
N ILE A 171 7.64 -19.35 -1.98
CA ILE A 171 6.52 -18.40 -1.89
C ILE A 171 6.56 -17.69 -0.52
N SER A 172 6.68 -18.45 0.56
CA SER A 172 6.76 -17.88 1.92
C SER A 172 7.96 -16.96 2.10
N ALA A 173 9.14 -17.31 1.57
CA ALA A 173 10.33 -16.46 1.67
C ALA A 173 10.18 -15.14 0.89
N GLU A 174 9.57 -15.16 -0.29
CA GLU A 174 9.32 -13.95 -1.09
C GLU A 174 8.34 -12.98 -0.40
N LEU A 175 7.29 -13.50 0.23
CA LEU A 175 6.32 -12.70 0.96
C LEU A 175 6.91 -12.19 2.28
N GLN A 176 7.45 -13.08 3.13
CA GLN A 176 7.97 -12.73 4.46
C GLN A 176 9.08 -11.68 4.36
N ARG A 177 10.07 -11.89 3.48
CA ARG A 177 11.20 -10.96 3.33
C ARG A 177 10.77 -9.56 2.89
N THR A 178 9.65 -9.45 2.18
CA THR A 178 9.06 -8.16 1.78
C THR A 178 8.41 -7.47 2.97
N THR A 179 7.63 -8.21 3.76
CA THR A 179 7.05 -7.70 5.02
C THR A 179 8.15 -7.28 6.01
N ASP A 180 9.21 -8.10 6.18
CA ASP A 180 10.36 -7.77 7.03
C ASP A 180 11.05 -6.47 6.59
N ALA A 181 11.22 -6.27 5.28
CA ALA A 181 11.82 -5.06 4.73
C ALA A 181 10.93 -3.82 4.95
N ILE A 182 9.60 -3.97 4.85
CA ILE A 182 8.64 -2.91 5.17
C ILE A 182 8.75 -2.56 6.66
N HIS A 183 8.76 -3.55 7.55
CA HIS A 183 8.88 -3.34 9.00
C HIS A 183 10.23 -2.78 9.45
N ALA A 184 11.32 -3.09 8.75
CA ALA A 184 12.62 -2.48 8.98
C ALA A 184 12.65 -0.98 8.65
N VAL A 185 11.81 -0.53 7.70
CA VAL A 185 11.71 0.87 7.28
C VAL A 185 10.64 1.65 8.06
N VAL A 186 9.53 0.98 8.39
CA VAL A 186 8.38 1.50 9.15
C VAL A 186 7.94 0.45 10.18
N PRO A 187 8.52 0.47 11.40
CA PRO A 187 8.17 -0.48 12.45
C PRO A 187 6.69 -0.43 12.81
N GLY A 188 6.04 -1.59 12.88
CA GLY A 188 4.62 -1.71 13.22
C GLY A 188 3.64 -1.35 12.09
N ALA A 189 4.11 -1.10 10.86
CA ALA A 189 3.23 -0.88 9.72
C ALA A 189 2.34 -2.10 9.42
N VAL A 190 1.06 -1.87 9.17
CA VAL A 190 0.14 -2.93 8.73
C VAL A 190 0.35 -3.18 7.24
N VAL A 191 0.59 -4.44 6.88
CA VAL A 191 0.62 -4.91 5.48
C VAL A 191 -0.61 -5.79 5.30
N ALA A 192 -1.76 -5.17 5.05
CA ALA A 192 -3.06 -5.85 5.04
C ALA A 192 -3.32 -6.64 3.75
N TYR A 193 -2.57 -6.35 2.68
CA TYR A 193 -2.84 -6.86 1.34
C TYR A 193 -1.64 -7.52 0.69
N PHE A 194 -1.93 -8.45 -0.22
CA PHE A 194 -0.97 -9.08 -1.11
C PHE A 194 -1.49 -9.07 -2.55
N ARG A 195 -0.61 -8.83 -3.51
CA ARG A 195 -0.90 -9.02 -4.94
C ARG A 195 0.19 -9.88 -5.57
N ALA A 196 -0.19 -10.88 -6.34
CA ALA A 196 0.78 -11.73 -7.05
C ALA A 196 1.32 -11.00 -8.30
N PRO A 197 2.65 -11.01 -8.55
CA PRO A 197 3.28 -10.52 -9.78
C PRO A 197 2.56 -10.99 -11.05
N GLY A 198 2.30 -10.06 -11.98
CA GLY A 198 1.54 -10.31 -13.21
C GLY A 198 0.10 -10.82 -13.00
N GLY A 199 -0.46 -10.74 -11.78
CA GLY A 199 -1.75 -11.35 -11.44
C GLY A 199 -1.73 -12.88 -11.36
N ASN A 200 -0.55 -13.50 -11.33
CA ASN A 200 -0.37 -14.95 -11.41
C ASN A 200 -0.64 -15.63 -10.06
N PHE A 201 -1.92 -15.80 -9.70
CA PHE A 201 -2.33 -16.49 -8.48
C PHE A 201 -2.42 -18.02 -8.63
N SER A 202 -2.27 -18.74 -7.51
CA SER A 202 -2.74 -20.10 -7.28
C SER A 202 -3.36 -20.22 -5.88
N PRO A 203 -4.17 -21.25 -5.58
CA PRO A 203 -4.73 -21.46 -4.24
C PRO A 203 -3.66 -21.57 -3.14
N GLN A 204 -2.47 -22.10 -3.48
CA GLN A 204 -1.32 -22.17 -2.59
C GLN A 204 -0.79 -20.76 -2.23
N VAL A 205 -0.59 -19.89 -3.23
CA VAL A 205 -0.16 -18.50 -3.01
C VAL A 205 -1.16 -17.73 -2.15
N VAL A 206 -2.46 -17.83 -2.46
CA VAL A 206 -3.52 -17.18 -1.66
C VAL A 206 -3.56 -17.69 -0.22
N SER A 207 -3.41 -19.01 -0.03
CA SER A 207 -3.38 -19.63 1.30
C SER A 207 -2.18 -19.18 2.14
N ILE A 208 -0.99 -19.08 1.54
CA ILE A 208 0.22 -18.59 2.22
C ILE A 208 0.07 -17.11 2.59
N ALA A 209 -0.44 -16.26 1.68
CA ALA A 209 -0.71 -14.86 1.97
C ALA A 209 -1.73 -14.69 3.12
N ALA A 210 -2.84 -15.45 3.10
CA ALA A 210 -3.83 -15.43 4.16
C ALA A 210 -3.27 -15.92 5.51
N GLY A 211 -2.39 -16.93 5.50
CA GLY A 211 -1.66 -17.40 6.69
C GLY A 211 -0.70 -16.37 7.28
N MET A 212 -0.30 -15.36 6.50
CA MET A 212 0.47 -14.19 6.93
C MET A 212 -0.41 -12.96 7.25
N GLY A 213 -1.74 -13.14 7.31
CA GLY A 213 -2.70 -12.06 7.59
C GLY A 213 -3.01 -11.13 6.40
N MET A 214 -2.54 -11.47 5.19
CA MET A 214 -2.74 -10.64 4.00
C MET A 214 -3.95 -11.09 3.16
N THR A 215 -4.84 -10.16 2.85
CA THR A 215 -5.91 -10.37 1.88
C THR A 215 -5.35 -10.28 0.45
N SER A 216 -5.63 -11.29 -0.39
CA SER A 216 -5.18 -11.30 -1.79
C SER A 216 -6.06 -10.40 -2.67
N ILE A 217 -5.48 -9.42 -3.35
CA ILE A 217 -6.20 -8.48 -4.24
C ILE A 217 -5.83 -8.66 -5.71
N TYR A 218 -6.83 -8.54 -6.57
CA TYR A 218 -6.72 -8.47 -8.03
C TYR A 218 -7.13 -7.05 -8.48
N TRP A 219 -7.65 -6.90 -9.70
CA TRP A 219 -8.18 -5.66 -10.25
C TRP A 219 -9.42 -5.89 -11.13
N SER A 220 -10.30 -4.89 -11.24
CA SER A 220 -11.40 -4.87 -12.21
C SER A 220 -11.09 -4.01 -13.44
N VAL A 221 -10.12 -3.10 -13.35
CA VAL A 221 -9.67 -2.22 -14.43
C VAL A 221 -8.15 -2.31 -14.56
N ASP A 222 -7.67 -2.54 -15.77
CA ASP A 222 -6.24 -2.57 -16.14
C ASP A 222 -6.06 -1.77 -17.43
N PRO A 223 -5.38 -0.62 -17.40
CA PRO A 223 -5.11 0.19 -18.59
C PRO A 223 -3.88 -0.29 -19.38
N GLN A 224 -3.14 -1.28 -18.86
CA GLN A 224 -1.87 -1.79 -19.36
C GLN A 224 -0.78 -0.72 -19.46
N ASP A 225 -0.74 0.22 -18.51
CA ASP A 225 0.23 1.31 -18.46
C ASP A 225 1.69 0.84 -18.46
N TRP A 226 1.96 -0.31 -17.81
CA TRP A 226 3.23 -1.05 -17.86
C TRP A 226 3.74 -1.42 -19.27
N ARG A 227 2.88 -1.39 -20.30
CA ARG A 227 3.27 -1.61 -21.71
C ARG A 227 3.71 -0.34 -22.44
N GLY A 228 3.63 0.82 -21.79
CA GLY A 228 3.77 2.13 -22.42
C GLY A 228 2.77 2.42 -23.56
N PRO A 229 1.46 2.12 -23.43
CA PRO A 229 0.47 2.15 -24.51
C PRO A 229 0.09 3.56 -24.99
N GLY A 230 0.72 4.60 -24.44
CA GLY A 230 0.41 6.00 -24.67
C GLY A 230 -0.53 6.57 -23.60
N VAL A 231 -0.24 7.79 -23.15
CA VAL A 231 -0.99 8.52 -22.10
C VAL A 231 -2.50 8.52 -22.38
N GLN A 232 -2.92 8.77 -23.62
CA GLN A 232 -4.34 8.82 -23.97
C GLN A 232 -5.02 7.44 -23.86
N SER A 233 -4.31 6.36 -24.15
CA SER A 233 -4.82 4.99 -23.99
C SER A 233 -5.09 4.68 -22.51
N ILE A 234 -4.17 5.09 -21.62
CA ILE A 234 -4.31 4.94 -20.17
C ILE A 234 -5.53 5.72 -19.67
N ILE A 235 -5.65 7.00 -20.05
CA ILE A 235 -6.81 7.86 -19.70
C ILE A 235 -8.12 7.22 -20.17
N THR A 236 -8.21 6.86 -21.45
CA THR A 236 -9.42 6.27 -22.04
C THR A 236 -9.82 4.97 -21.33
N ASN A 237 -8.88 4.06 -21.10
CA ASN A 237 -9.16 2.79 -20.43
C ASN A 237 -9.66 3.00 -19.00
N VAL A 238 -8.97 3.82 -18.19
CA VAL A 238 -9.39 4.07 -16.80
C VAL A 238 -10.76 4.75 -16.75
N LEU A 239 -10.99 5.82 -17.51
CA LEU A 239 -12.23 6.58 -17.41
C LEU A 239 -13.45 5.86 -18.01
N THR A 240 -13.24 5.02 -19.04
CA THR A 240 -14.31 4.21 -19.66
C THR A 240 -14.70 3.02 -18.79
N TYR A 241 -13.74 2.27 -18.24
CA TYR A 241 -14.02 1.00 -17.55
C TYR A 241 -14.21 1.11 -16.04
N THR A 242 -13.81 2.23 -15.40
CA THR A 242 -14.08 2.44 -13.96
C THR A 242 -15.59 2.50 -13.68
N ARG A 243 -16.02 1.72 -12.70
CA ARG A 243 -17.38 1.60 -12.18
C ARG A 243 -17.36 1.61 -10.65
N PRO A 244 -18.49 1.85 -9.95
CA PRO A 244 -18.56 1.72 -8.50
C PRO A 244 -18.00 0.36 -8.05
N GLY A 245 -17.16 0.36 -7.01
CA GLY A 245 -16.49 -0.84 -6.52
C GLY A 245 -15.21 -1.25 -7.25
N SER A 246 -14.75 -0.50 -8.26
CA SER A 246 -13.57 -0.89 -9.03
C SER A 246 -12.28 -0.85 -8.21
N ILE A 247 -11.42 -1.85 -8.44
CA ILE A 247 -10.00 -1.78 -8.10
C ILE A 247 -9.25 -1.52 -9.42
N VAL A 248 -8.57 -0.38 -9.52
CA VAL A 248 -7.82 0.05 -10.71
C VAL A 248 -6.35 -0.28 -10.51
N LEU A 249 -5.79 -1.10 -11.40
CA LEU A 249 -4.35 -1.37 -11.49
C LEU A 249 -3.67 -0.21 -12.23
N LEU A 250 -2.58 0.28 -11.66
CA LEU A 250 -1.62 1.23 -12.21
C LEU A 250 -0.23 0.82 -11.70
N HIS A 251 0.84 1.38 -12.27
CA HIS A 251 2.21 1.11 -11.85
C HIS A 251 2.95 2.44 -11.63
N ASP A 252 3.71 2.54 -10.54
CA ASP A 252 4.60 3.68 -10.26
C ASP A 252 6.08 3.38 -10.58
N GLY A 253 6.33 2.25 -11.26
CA GLY A 253 7.62 1.87 -11.88
C GLY A 253 7.62 1.75 -13.41
N ALA A 254 6.50 2.06 -14.08
CA ALA A 254 6.32 1.88 -15.52
C ALA A 254 6.81 3.05 -16.41
N GLY A 255 7.43 4.07 -15.82
CA GLY A 255 7.80 5.31 -16.50
C GLY A 255 6.69 6.36 -16.52
N PRO A 256 6.95 7.53 -17.11
CA PRO A 256 6.20 8.76 -16.83
C PRO A 256 4.77 8.80 -17.38
N GLN A 257 4.34 7.83 -18.21
CA GLN A 257 3.02 7.87 -18.85
C GLN A 257 1.88 7.86 -17.82
N THR A 258 2.03 7.07 -16.74
CA THR A 258 1.03 6.99 -15.66
C THR A 258 0.95 8.31 -14.89
N VAL A 259 2.09 8.92 -14.55
CA VAL A 259 2.16 10.24 -13.90
C VAL A 259 1.49 11.33 -14.75
N VAL A 260 1.69 11.32 -16.07
CA VAL A 260 1.03 12.27 -16.97
C VAL A 260 -0.47 11.99 -17.07
N ALA A 261 -0.88 10.73 -17.18
CA ALA A 261 -2.30 10.34 -17.26
C ALA A 261 -3.08 10.69 -15.98
N LEU A 262 -2.46 10.55 -14.80
CA LEU A 262 -3.07 10.88 -13.51
C LEU A 262 -3.56 12.34 -13.42
N ARG A 263 -2.89 13.28 -14.11
CA ARG A 263 -3.30 14.70 -14.20
C ARG A 263 -4.68 14.90 -14.81
N THR A 264 -5.15 13.94 -15.63
CA THR A 264 -6.51 13.93 -16.21
C THR A 264 -7.43 12.95 -15.46
N ILE A 265 -6.90 11.79 -15.04
CA ILE A 265 -7.69 10.74 -14.40
C ILE A 265 -8.21 11.19 -13.02
N LEU A 266 -7.35 11.71 -12.15
CA LEU A 266 -7.73 12.10 -10.79
C LEU A 266 -8.87 13.12 -10.76
N PRO A 267 -8.80 14.28 -11.46
CA PRO A 267 -9.91 15.25 -11.45
C PRO A 267 -11.19 14.74 -12.10
N ASP A 268 -11.18 13.68 -12.92
CA ASP A 268 -12.41 13.04 -13.42
C ASP A 268 -13.01 12.08 -12.40
N LEU A 269 -12.19 11.18 -11.86
CA LEU A 269 -12.65 10.14 -10.94
C LEU A 269 -13.17 10.73 -9.62
N VAL A 270 -12.55 11.75 -9.04
CA VAL A 270 -13.04 12.38 -7.79
C VAL A 270 -14.38 13.11 -7.95
N ARG A 271 -14.81 13.44 -9.17
CA ARG A 271 -16.16 13.97 -9.44
C ARG A 271 -17.22 12.87 -9.55
N ARG A 272 -16.80 11.62 -9.78
CA ARG A 272 -17.68 10.48 -10.13
C ARG A 272 -17.78 9.45 -9.00
N TYR A 273 -16.74 9.32 -8.17
CA TYR A 273 -16.60 8.25 -7.19
C TYR A 273 -15.92 8.76 -5.92
N THR A 274 -16.28 8.18 -4.77
CA THR A 274 -15.42 8.23 -3.59
C THR A 274 -14.18 7.39 -3.87
N LEU A 275 -13.00 8.00 -3.85
CA LEU A 275 -11.72 7.31 -3.99
C LEU A 275 -11.15 6.97 -2.62
N ILE A 276 -10.67 5.73 -2.45
CA ILE A 276 -10.16 5.21 -1.19
C ILE A 276 -8.83 4.47 -1.38
N ALA A 277 -8.03 4.43 -0.32
CA ALA A 277 -7.13 3.29 -0.11
C ALA A 277 -7.99 2.08 0.31
N LEU A 278 -7.56 0.86 0.01
CA LEU A 278 -8.26 -0.33 0.52
C LEU A 278 -8.08 -0.38 2.05
N PRO A 279 -9.11 -0.70 2.85
CA PRO A 279 -9.02 -0.57 4.31
C PRO A 279 -7.97 -1.50 4.93
N ASP A 280 -7.17 -0.99 5.86
CA ASP A 280 -6.12 -1.77 6.56
C ASP A 280 -6.70 -2.85 7.52
N THR A 281 -8.02 -2.98 7.57
CA THR A 281 -8.79 -3.98 8.33
C THR A 281 -9.57 -4.89 7.38
N ASP A 282 -9.71 -6.17 7.75
CA ASP A 282 -10.44 -7.18 6.97
C ASP A 282 -11.82 -6.66 6.48
N PRO A 283 -12.06 -6.55 5.15
CA PRO A 283 -13.33 -6.07 4.61
C PRO A 283 -14.52 -6.97 4.96
N GLY A 284 -14.31 -8.17 5.51
CA GLY A 284 -15.35 -9.00 6.10
C GLY A 284 -15.96 -8.43 7.39
N GLN A 285 -15.25 -7.59 8.15
CA GLN A 285 -15.72 -7.11 9.46
C GLN A 285 -16.53 -5.81 9.43
N ASP A 286 -16.44 -5.00 8.37
CA ASP A 286 -17.14 -3.71 8.28
C ASP A 286 -18.54 -3.80 7.61
N THR A 287 -19.04 -5.02 7.38
CA THR A 287 -20.37 -5.23 6.74
C THR A 287 -21.56 -4.87 7.65
N ASP A 288 -21.32 -4.57 8.93
CA ASP A 288 -22.34 -4.09 9.87
C ASP A 288 -22.41 -2.54 9.95
N ALA A 289 -21.70 -1.83 9.05
CA ALA A 289 -21.81 -0.38 8.85
C ALA A 289 -23.18 0.02 8.24
N ARG A 290 -24.25 -0.21 8.99
CA ARG A 290 -25.63 0.11 8.61
C ARG A 290 -25.79 1.62 8.38
N PRO A 291 -26.25 2.09 7.21
CA PRO A 291 -26.42 3.51 6.97
C PRO A 291 -27.58 4.06 7.79
N GLY A 292 -27.25 4.78 8.87
CA GLY A 292 -28.18 5.65 9.57
C GLY A 292 -28.64 5.18 10.95
N LYS A 293 -27.88 5.57 11.98
CA LYS A 293 -28.43 6.40 13.05
C LYS A 293 -27.47 7.55 13.32
N ARG A 294 -27.91 8.79 13.08
CA ARG A 294 -27.28 9.94 13.74
C ARG A 294 -27.63 9.83 15.21
N GLU A 295 -26.62 9.70 16.05
CA GLU A 295 -26.80 9.75 17.49
C GLU A 295 -27.38 11.13 17.87
N PRO A 296 -28.44 11.23 18.70
CA PRO A 296 -28.99 12.51 19.08
C PRO A 296 -27.99 13.25 19.96
N ALA A 297 -27.70 14.52 19.63
CA ALA A 297 -26.88 15.36 20.49
C ALA A 297 -27.51 15.45 21.89
N GLU A 298 -26.70 15.26 22.93
CA GLU A 298 -27.17 15.33 24.32
C GLU A 298 -27.88 16.65 24.62
N PRO A 299 -29.02 16.62 25.35
CA PRO A 299 -29.67 17.84 25.80
C PRO A 299 -28.83 18.50 26.89
N ARG A 300 -28.36 19.73 26.62
CA ARG A 300 -27.68 20.57 27.62
C ARG A 300 -28.47 20.62 28.92
N SER A 301 -27.81 20.30 30.03
CA SER A 301 -28.44 20.23 31.35
C SER A 301 -29.03 21.58 31.77
N ARG A 302 -30.22 21.52 32.40
CA ARG A 302 -30.90 22.70 32.93
C ARG A 302 -30.25 23.13 34.24
N VAL A 303 -29.82 24.39 34.32
CA VAL A 303 -29.45 25.03 35.59
C VAL A 303 -30.72 25.28 36.41
N PRO A 304 -30.79 24.87 37.70
CA PRO A 304 -31.94 25.16 38.55
C PRO A 304 -31.89 26.61 39.08
N ALA A 305 -33.06 27.26 39.15
CA ALA A 305 -33.18 28.63 39.67
C ALA A 305 -33.27 28.67 41.21
N GLY A 306 -32.55 29.60 41.85
CA GLY A 306 -32.38 29.64 43.30
C GLY A 306 -32.27 31.03 43.94
N ARG A 307 -33.37 31.81 43.91
CA ARG A 307 -33.72 32.96 44.78
C ARG A 307 -32.82 34.23 44.81
N PRO A 308 -33.36 35.40 45.25
CA PRO A 308 -32.80 36.71 44.93
C PRO A 308 -32.05 37.39 46.09
N ILE A 309 -31.14 38.31 45.77
CA ILE A 309 -30.59 39.31 46.68
C ILE A 309 -30.64 40.69 46.00
N LEU A 310 -30.97 41.73 46.77
CA LEU A 310 -31.13 43.13 46.36
C LEU A 310 -29.84 43.72 45.76
N GLY A 311 -29.97 44.70 44.86
CA GLY A 311 -28.95 45.74 44.78
C GLY A 311 -28.80 46.55 43.48
N ARG A 312 -29.49 47.70 43.42
CA ARG A 312 -29.10 48.96 42.73
C ARG A 312 -29.05 49.01 41.19
N CYS A 313 -29.74 50.03 40.67
CA CYS A 313 -29.56 50.59 39.33
C CYS A 313 -28.13 51.14 39.11
N LEU A 314 -27.70 51.22 37.85
CA LEU A 314 -27.39 52.49 37.19
C LEU A 314 -27.30 52.36 35.66
N THR A 315 -28.03 53.25 34.99
CA THR A 315 -27.90 53.84 33.63
C THR A 315 -26.84 53.37 32.61
N SER A 316 -27.28 53.44 31.33
CA SER A 316 -26.54 53.88 30.12
C SER A 316 -25.89 52.79 29.23
N LEU A 317 -25.87 52.87 27.89
CA LEU A 317 -26.48 53.81 26.91
C LEU A 317 -26.64 53.11 25.54
N ARG A 318 -27.72 53.43 24.80
CA ARG A 318 -27.89 53.46 23.33
C ARG A 318 -27.25 52.39 22.42
N ARG A 319 -28.12 51.61 21.76
CA ARG A 319 -28.01 51.34 20.30
C ARG A 319 -28.53 52.54 19.50
N PRO A 320 -28.28 52.58 18.19
CA PRO A 320 -29.45 52.64 17.29
C PRO A 320 -29.47 51.53 16.24
N ARG A 321 -30.68 51.10 15.87
CA ARG A 321 -30.98 50.44 14.60
C ARG A 321 -31.35 51.54 13.60
N CYS A 322 -31.04 51.35 12.32
CA CYS A 322 -31.84 51.94 11.24
C CYS A 322 -32.49 50.81 10.40
N ARG A 323 -33.71 51.08 9.94
CA ARG A 323 -34.53 50.24 9.06
C ARG A 323 -34.91 51.09 7.84
N SER A 324 -35.48 50.43 6.83
CA SER A 324 -36.25 50.98 5.69
C SER A 324 -35.54 51.97 4.76
N GLY A 325 -35.36 51.54 3.51
CA GLY A 325 -34.78 52.34 2.44
C GLY A 325 -35.74 53.36 1.78
N ALA A 326 -35.13 54.13 0.88
CA ALA A 326 -35.73 54.77 -0.28
C ALA A 326 -34.60 55.03 -1.31
N CYS A 327 -34.97 55.22 -2.58
CA CYS A 327 -34.04 55.37 -3.70
C CYS A 327 -33.21 56.66 -3.65
N CYS A 328 -32.00 56.60 -4.23
CA CYS A 328 -31.51 57.63 -5.16
C CYS A 328 -30.40 57.04 -6.03
N GLN A 329 -30.73 56.67 -7.28
CA GLN A 329 -29.76 56.54 -8.36
C GLN A 329 -29.78 57.83 -9.18
N THR A 330 -28.60 58.30 -9.59
CA THR A 330 -28.45 59.40 -10.56
C THR A 330 -27.50 58.95 -11.69
N GLU A 331 -28.13 58.29 -12.66
CA GLU A 331 -27.94 58.39 -14.11
C GLU A 331 -26.69 59.09 -14.70
N CYS A 332 -26.04 58.42 -15.67
CA CYS A 332 -25.63 59.07 -16.92
C CYS A 332 -25.45 58.07 -18.10
N GLN A 333 -26.40 58.09 -19.05
CA GLN A 333 -26.32 57.82 -20.51
C GLN A 333 -25.51 56.62 -21.05
N ARG A 334 -26.11 55.59 -21.67
CA ARG A 334 -26.84 55.49 -22.98
C ARG A 334 -25.96 55.36 -24.24
N SER A 335 -26.08 54.22 -24.93
CA SER A 335 -26.03 54.11 -26.40
C SER A 335 -26.52 52.73 -26.86
N GLN A 336 -27.57 52.65 -27.71
CA GLN A 336 -27.89 51.48 -28.54
C GLN A 336 -28.81 51.86 -29.73
N SER A 337 -28.44 51.35 -30.93
CA SER A 337 -29.31 50.91 -32.04
C SER A 337 -30.00 52.00 -32.91
N PRO A 338 -30.22 51.76 -34.23
CA PRO A 338 -31.18 50.75 -34.73
C PRO A 338 -30.74 49.87 -35.93
N LEU A 339 -31.68 48.99 -36.34
CA LEU A 339 -31.61 47.83 -37.24
C LEU A 339 -31.82 48.13 -38.74
N VAL A 340 -31.20 47.33 -39.65
CA VAL A 340 -31.67 46.81 -40.98
C VAL A 340 -30.82 45.57 -41.34
N GLY A 341 -31.21 44.51 -42.07
CA GLY A 341 -32.56 44.03 -42.42
C GLY A 341 -32.68 43.17 -43.71
N VAL A 342 -32.68 41.82 -43.56
CA VAL A 342 -33.36 40.80 -44.43
C VAL A 342 -32.76 40.36 -45.80
N ALA A 343 -32.96 39.06 -46.09
CA ALA A 343 -32.98 38.30 -47.37
C ALA A 343 -31.69 37.62 -47.90
N ALA A 344 -31.88 36.34 -48.26
CA ALA A 344 -31.01 35.50 -49.07
C ALA A 344 -31.63 35.28 -50.47
N PRO A 345 -30.93 34.57 -51.36
CA PRO A 345 -31.52 33.42 -52.05
C PRO A 345 -30.90 32.08 -51.63
#